data_AF-A0A4R4NM76-F1
#
_entry.id   AF-A0A4R4NM76-F1
#
_cell.length_a   1.000
_cell.length_b   1.000
_cell.length_c   1.000
_cell.angle_alpha   90.00
_cell.angle_beta   90.00
_cell.angle_gamma   90.00
#
_symmetry.space_group_name_H-M   'P 1'
#
loop_
_entity.id
_entity.type
_entity.pdbx_description
1 polymer ?
#
loop_
_entity_poly.entity_id
_entity_poly.type
_entity_poly.pdbx_seq_one_letter_code
_entity_poly.pdbx_strand_id
1 'polypeptide(L)'
;MQQALATHIHVEVAIGRRTFEQVVRGAVDVWGREVDDHDLFVRTAEEIAGRAFADHLAAQAAWPEVTESDRLSMAMIDLAMAGILSRESYTDCLNCGTTEIGGELAKLPGMRGYTFYHHQDAQAAAGGGGVMLAYGATGDGDAATIGAEIVAACRRRGLEAEWDGDARQRVHVPVDWRRRRFGPLAGHPGAPTPPGGPAVPVTFCDYTSISGDDPVDMSVQECRDLMLWLTPHDGNFACYRGRSGPTLQFMWEAGMRLWAETPDLAARCSRGRHVTVDEALELVTLHVRDGGIAPEDLGEARTVPW
;
A
#
# COMPACT_ATOMS: atom_id res chain seq x y z
N MET A 1 -29.08 1.34 13.59
CA MET A 1 -28.40 0.31 12.79
C MET A 1 -27.92 0.86 11.44
N GLN A 2 -28.80 1.31 10.55
CA GLN A 2 -28.42 1.76 9.20
C GLN A 2 -27.36 2.88 9.16
N GLN A 3 -27.46 3.89 10.04
CA GLN A 3 -26.44 4.94 10.12
C GLN A 3 -25.07 4.41 10.57
N ALA A 4 -25.04 3.51 11.55
CA ALA A 4 -23.80 2.91 12.04
C ALA A 4 -23.14 1.99 10.99
N LEU A 5 -23.96 1.24 10.26
CA LEU A 5 -23.53 0.46 9.09
C LEU A 5 -22.91 1.36 8.02
N ALA A 6 -23.58 2.47 7.68
CA ALA A 6 -23.06 3.43 6.70
C ALA A 6 -21.74 4.06 7.15
N THR A 7 -21.62 4.48 8.41
CA THR A 7 -20.36 4.98 8.96
C THR A 7 -19.25 3.92 8.88
N HIS A 8 -19.54 2.67 9.25
CA HIS A 8 -18.57 1.58 9.14
C HIS A 8 -18.10 1.40 7.69
N ILE A 9 -19.04 1.30 6.74
CA ILE A 9 -18.70 1.14 5.32
C ILE A 9 -17.88 2.34 4.80
N HIS A 10 -18.27 3.58 5.10
CA HIS A 10 -17.52 4.76 4.66
C HIS A 10 -16.08 4.74 5.16
N VAL A 11 -15.85 4.35 6.42
CA VAL A 11 -14.50 4.23 6.99
C VAL A 11 -13.70 3.14 6.27
N GLU A 12 -14.29 1.96 6.03
CA GLU A 12 -13.62 0.87 5.32
C GLU A 12 -13.30 1.21 3.86
N VAL A 13 -14.17 1.97 3.20
CA VAL A 13 -13.90 2.51 1.87
C VAL A 13 -12.73 3.48 1.92
N ALA A 14 -12.72 4.41 2.88
CA ALA A 14 -11.69 5.42 3.05
C ALA A 14 -10.31 4.83 3.41
N ILE A 15 -10.25 3.74 4.18
CA ILE A 15 -8.99 3.03 4.47
C ILE A 15 -8.31 2.53 3.19
N GLY A 16 -9.09 2.20 2.15
CA GLY A 16 -8.56 1.93 0.81
C GLY A 16 -7.83 0.58 0.63
N ARG A 17 -7.90 -0.34 1.61
CA ARG A 17 -7.14 -1.61 1.60
C ARG A 17 -7.97 -2.85 1.22
N ARG A 18 -9.28 -2.71 1.01
CA ARG A 18 -10.21 -3.84 0.75
C ARG A 18 -10.94 -3.68 -0.59
N THR A 19 -11.23 -4.76 -1.31
CA THR A 19 -12.12 -4.71 -2.49
C THR A 19 -13.57 -4.44 -2.06
N PHE A 20 -14.45 -4.15 -3.01
CA PHE A 20 -15.88 -3.97 -2.75
C PHE A 20 -16.49 -5.17 -2.00
N GLU A 21 -16.21 -6.38 -2.47
CA GLU A 21 -16.71 -7.63 -1.88
C GLU A 21 -16.20 -7.81 -0.46
N GLN A 22 -14.93 -7.45 -0.22
CA GLN A 22 -14.33 -7.52 1.11
C GLN A 22 -14.94 -6.50 2.08
N VAL A 23 -15.28 -5.30 1.62
CA VAL A 23 -15.98 -4.28 2.42
C VAL A 23 -17.40 -4.77 2.79
N VAL A 24 -18.16 -5.25 1.81
CA VAL A 24 -19.51 -5.79 2.04
C VAL A 24 -19.47 -6.99 3.00
N ARG A 25 -18.56 -7.95 2.77
CA ARG A 25 -18.38 -9.09 3.65
C ARG A 25 -18.03 -8.67 5.07
N GLY A 26 -17.09 -7.72 5.24
CA GLY A 26 -16.73 -7.20 6.56
C GLY A 26 -17.91 -6.59 7.29
N ALA A 27 -18.76 -5.84 6.58
CA ALA A 27 -19.99 -5.30 7.16
C ALA A 27 -20.99 -6.39 7.57
N VAL A 28 -21.15 -7.44 6.77
CA VAL A 28 -22.00 -8.59 7.08
C VAL A 28 -21.47 -9.38 8.29
N ASP A 29 -20.16 -9.60 8.38
CA ASP A 29 -19.55 -10.34 9.48
C ASP A 29 -19.76 -9.65 10.83
N VAL A 30 -19.72 -8.31 10.84
CA VAL A 30 -19.86 -7.49 12.06
C VAL A 30 -21.32 -7.26 12.43
N TRP A 31 -22.18 -6.99 11.45
CA TRP A 31 -23.54 -6.47 11.71
C TRP A 31 -24.65 -7.44 11.29
N GLY A 32 -24.36 -8.46 10.48
CA GLY A 32 -25.35 -9.33 9.86
C GLY A 32 -25.82 -10.52 10.71
N ARG A 33 -25.22 -10.78 11.88
CA ARG A 33 -25.57 -11.96 12.70
C ARG A 33 -26.89 -11.82 13.47
N GLU A 34 -27.33 -10.59 13.74
CA GLU A 34 -28.48 -10.30 14.60
C GLU A 34 -29.66 -9.67 13.83
N VAL A 35 -29.68 -9.79 12.51
CA VAL A 35 -30.71 -9.19 11.65
C VAL A 35 -31.80 -10.20 11.26
N ASP A 36 -33.05 -9.74 11.25
CA ASP A 36 -34.22 -10.60 10.94
C ASP A 36 -34.26 -11.07 9.47
N ASP A 37 -33.82 -10.23 8.53
CA ASP A 37 -33.75 -10.53 7.09
C ASP A 37 -32.32 -10.30 6.59
N HIS A 38 -31.55 -11.38 6.55
CA HIS A 38 -30.16 -11.37 6.15
C HIS A 38 -29.98 -10.95 4.68
N ASP A 39 -30.85 -11.41 3.78
CA ASP A 39 -30.73 -11.10 2.35
C ASP A 39 -31.01 -9.61 2.08
N LEU A 40 -32.00 -9.05 2.79
CA LEU A 40 -32.24 -7.60 2.75
C LEU A 40 -31.07 -6.81 3.33
N PHE A 41 -30.46 -7.30 4.42
CA PHE A 41 -29.28 -6.68 4.99
C PHE A 41 -28.10 -6.64 4.01
N VAL A 42 -27.79 -7.76 3.35
CA VAL A 42 -26.72 -7.85 2.35
C VAL A 42 -26.96 -6.86 1.21
N ARG A 43 -28.16 -6.84 0.62
CA ARG A 43 -28.49 -5.86 -0.44
C ARG A 43 -28.34 -4.42 0.03
N THR A 44 -28.73 -4.14 1.27
CA THR A 44 -28.58 -2.80 1.85
C THR A 44 -27.11 -2.42 2.01
N ALA A 45 -26.26 -3.35 2.47
CA ALA A 45 -24.82 -3.13 2.59
C ALA A 45 -24.15 -2.92 1.22
N GLU A 46 -24.53 -3.70 0.20
CA GLU A 46 -24.06 -3.54 -1.19
C GLU A 46 -24.42 -2.16 -1.75
N GLU A 47 -25.66 -1.73 -1.56
CA GLU A 47 -26.13 -0.42 -2.01
C GLU A 47 -25.36 0.74 -1.34
N ILE A 48 -25.15 0.65 -0.03
CA ILE A 48 -24.39 1.66 0.72
C ILE A 48 -22.93 1.66 0.27
N ALA A 49 -22.31 0.48 0.13
CA ALA A 49 -20.94 0.35 -0.36
C ALA A 49 -20.79 0.92 -1.77
N GLY A 50 -21.73 0.67 -2.68
CA GLY A 50 -21.66 1.18 -4.05
C GLY A 50 -21.61 2.70 -4.09
N ARG A 51 -22.45 3.35 -3.28
CA ARG A 51 -22.49 4.81 -3.14
C ARG A 51 -21.22 5.34 -2.48
N ALA A 52 -20.76 4.70 -1.41
CA ALA A 52 -19.51 5.05 -0.73
C ALA A 52 -18.29 4.98 -1.66
N PHE A 53 -18.17 3.94 -2.49
CA PHE A 53 -17.10 3.82 -3.49
C PHE A 53 -17.20 4.91 -4.55
N ALA A 54 -18.39 5.16 -5.10
CA ALA A 54 -18.60 6.21 -6.09
C ALA A 54 -18.23 7.60 -5.54
N ASP A 55 -18.66 7.92 -4.33
CA ASP A 55 -18.36 9.20 -3.66
C ASP A 55 -16.86 9.35 -3.37
N HIS A 56 -16.20 8.27 -2.92
CA HIS A 56 -14.75 8.26 -2.70
C HIS A 56 -13.97 8.49 -3.98
N LEU A 57 -14.33 7.82 -5.08
CA LEU A 57 -13.67 7.98 -6.38
C LEU A 57 -13.92 9.38 -6.97
N ALA A 58 -15.11 9.94 -6.77
CA ALA A 58 -15.41 11.32 -7.16
C ALA A 58 -14.55 12.33 -6.38
N ALA A 59 -14.38 12.15 -5.07
CA ALA A 59 -13.47 12.98 -4.27
C ALA A 59 -12.01 12.79 -4.69
N GLN A 60 -11.59 11.55 -4.94
CA GLN A 60 -10.23 11.17 -5.37
C GLN A 60 -9.78 11.87 -6.66
N ALA A 61 -10.72 12.16 -7.57
CA ALA A 61 -10.44 12.87 -8.82
C ALA A 61 -9.95 14.32 -8.60
N ALA A 62 -10.28 14.92 -7.46
CA ALA A 62 -9.86 16.28 -7.11
C ALA A 62 -8.58 16.34 -6.25
N TRP A 63 -8.05 15.19 -5.82
CA TRP A 63 -6.86 15.13 -4.98
C TRP A 63 -5.58 15.44 -5.76
N PRO A 64 -4.57 16.06 -5.13
CA PRO A 64 -3.27 16.30 -5.76
C PRO A 64 -2.58 15.00 -6.15
N GLU A 65 -1.66 15.04 -7.13
CA GLU A 65 -0.92 13.86 -7.61
C GLU A 65 -0.26 13.05 -6.47
N VAL A 66 0.24 13.75 -5.45
CA VAL A 66 0.80 13.17 -4.22
C VAL A 66 0.03 13.69 -3.02
N THR A 67 -0.61 12.78 -2.29
CA THR A 67 -1.33 13.02 -1.03
C THR A 67 -0.43 12.81 0.19
N GLU A 68 -0.91 13.17 1.38
CA GLU A 68 -0.21 12.83 2.63
C GLU A 68 -0.23 11.33 2.94
N SER A 69 -1.27 10.61 2.51
CA SER A 69 -1.29 9.15 2.55
C SER A 69 -0.19 8.54 1.69
N ASP A 70 0.08 9.11 0.52
CA ASP A 70 1.18 8.66 -0.35
C ASP A 70 2.55 8.92 0.30
N ARG A 71 2.72 10.09 0.93
CA ARG A 71 3.93 10.44 1.71
C ARG A 71 4.16 9.51 2.89
N LEU A 72 3.07 9.08 3.55
CA LEU A 72 3.16 8.12 4.63
C LEU A 72 3.67 6.77 4.09
N SER A 73 3.11 6.27 2.98
CA SER A 73 3.59 5.04 2.36
C SER A 73 5.04 5.14 1.89
N MET A 74 5.44 6.26 1.30
CA MET A 74 6.86 6.50 0.96
C MET A 74 7.76 6.46 2.20
N ALA A 75 7.35 7.06 3.33
CA ALA A 75 8.13 7.02 4.57
C ALA A 75 8.22 5.58 5.14
N MET A 76 7.11 4.83 5.08
CA MET A 76 7.05 3.44 5.50
C MET A 76 7.96 2.55 4.64
N ILE A 77 8.00 2.78 3.32
CA ILE A 77 8.90 2.08 2.39
C ILE A 77 10.37 2.45 2.65
N ASP A 78 10.69 3.73 2.85
CA ASP A 78 12.05 4.17 3.19
C ASP A 78 12.57 3.48 4.46
N LEU A 79 11.71 3.35 5.48
CA LEU A 79 12.05 2.65 6.72
C LEU A 79 12.32 1.16 6.49
N ALA A 80 11.49 0.50 5.67
CA ALA A 80 11.72 -0.89 5.27
C ALA A 80 13.09 -1.07 4.61
N MET A 81 13.40 -0.24 3.61
CA MET A 81 14.69 -0.25 2.91
C MET A 81 15.88 0.06 3.84
N ALA A 82 15.67 0.81 4.93
CA ALA A 82 16.67 1.13 5.95
C ALA A 82 16.81 0.03 7.05
N GLY A 83 16.15 -1.11 6.89
CA GLY A 83 16.23 -2.24 7.80
C GLY A 83 15.30 -2.14 9.02
N ILE A 84 14.23 -1.34 8.92
CA ILE A 84 13.14 -1.28 9.91
C ILE A 84 11.90 -1.89 9.25
N LEU A 85 11.51 -3.08 9.67
CA LEU A 85 10.35 -3.77 9.11
C LEU A 85 9.09 -2.89 9.24
N SER A 86 8.44 -2.57 8.13
CA SER A 86 7.37 -1.59 8.10
C SER A 86 6.09 -2.19 7.55
N ARG A 87 4.97 -2.08 8.28
CA ARG A 87 3.67 -2.64 7.86
C ARG A 87 2.55 -1.62 8.01
N GLU A 88 1.72 -1.50 6.98
CA GLU A 88 0.58 -0.59 6.94
C GLU A 88 -0.73 -1.37 7.12
N SER A 89 -1.65 -0.86 7.95
CA SER A 89 -2.94 -1.50 8.26
C SER A 89 -2.78 -2.97 8.69
N TYR A 90 -1.75 -3.23 9.49
CA TYR A 90 -1.28 -4.55 9.87
C TYR A 90 -2.10 -5.11 11.04
N THR A 91 -2.79 -6.22 10.81
CA THR A 91 -3.71 -6.83 11.79
C THR A 91 -4.86 -5.90 12.22
N ASP A 92 -5.73 -6.39 13.10
CA ASP A 92 -6.91 -5.66 13.57
C ASP A 92 -6.59 -4.63 14.69
N CYS A 93 -5.65 -4.94 15.59
CA CYS A 93 -5.34 -4.13 16.77
C CYS A 93 -3.87 -4.23 17.21
N LEU A 94 -3.46 -3.39 18.17
CA LEU A 94 -2.09 -3.30 18.68
C LEU A 94 -1.54 -4.63 19.22
N ASN A 95 -2.37 -5.38 19.96
CA ASN A 95 -1.93 -6.61 20.61
C ASN A 95 -1.65 -7.74 19.59
N CYS A 96 -2.53 -7.86 18.58
CA CYS A 96 -2.33 -8.78 17.47
C CYS A 96 -1.08 -8.39 16.67
N GLY A 97 -0.96 -7.11 16.29
CA GLY A 97 0.19 -6.62 15.54
C GLY A 97 1.52 -6.84 16.25
N THR A 98 1.59 -6.61 17.56
CA THR A 98 2.81 -6.86 18.35
C THR A 98 3.18 -8.35 18.41
N THR A 99 2.18 -9.23 18.43
CA THR A 99 2.40 -10.68 18.44
C THR A 99 2.88 -11.18 17.07
N GLU A 100 2.21 -10.74 16.00
CA GLU A 100 2.49 -11.21 14.63
C GLU A 100 3.81 -10.65 14.08
N ILE A 101 4.12 -9.37 14.34
CA ILE A 101 5.33 -8.72 13.82
C ILE A 101 6.61 -9.40 14.35
N GLY A 102 6.57 -9.91 15.59
CA GLY A 102 7.69 -10.67 16.16
C GLY A 102 7.95 -11.98 15.41
N GLY A 103 6.90 -12.67 14.96
CA GLY A 103 7.01 -13.88 14.15
C GLY A 103 7.53 -13.61 12.73
N GLU A 104 7.22 -12.45 12.17
CA GLU A 104 7.75 -12.02 10.87
C GLU A 104 9.22 -11.60 10.96
N LEU A 105 9.58 -10.80 11.97
CA LEU A 105 10.97 -10.41 12.25
C LEU A 105 11.90 -11.61 12.45
N ALA A 106 11.42 -12.67 13.10
CA ALA A 106 12.20 -13.89 13.30
C ALA A 106 12.65 -14.56 11.99
N LYS A 107 11.96 -14.30 10.88
CA LYS A 107 12.28 -14.81 9.53
C LYS A 107 13.16 -13.85 8.72
N LEU A 108 13.41 -12.64 9.23
CA LEU A 108 14.10 -11.56 8.54
C LEU A 108 15.36 -11.15 9.31
N PRO A 109 16.44 -11.95 9.25
CA PRO A 109 17.68 -11.61 9.94
C PRO A 109 18.25 -10.29 9.42
N GLY A 110 18.78 -9.46 10.33
CA GLY A 110 19.38 -8.17 9.99
C GLY A 110 18.43 -6.96 10.10
N MET A 111 17.14 -7.17 10.34
CA MET A 111 16.24 -6.07 10.70
C MET A 111 16.59 -5.53 12.09
N ARG A 112 16.70 -4.21 12.22
CA ARG A 112 17.08 -3.50 13.46
C ARG A 112 15.89 -3.18 14.36
N GLY A 113 14.69 -3.19 13.78
CA GLY A 113 13.46 -2.85 14.46
C GLY A 113 12.26 -3.02 13.53
N TYR A 114 11.12 -2.56 14.01
CA TYR A 114 9.88 -2.55 13.26
C TYR A 114 9.08 -1.28 13.51
N THR A 115 8.17 -0.99 12.60
CA THR A 115 7.09 -0.03 12.76
C THR A 115 5.82 -0.54 12.08
N PHE A 116 4.67 -0.27 12.67
CA PHE A 116 3.39 -0.52 12.02
C PHE A 116 2.28 0.39 12.56
N TYR A 117 1.23 0.53 11.77
CA TYR A 117 -0.10 0.90 12.28
C TYR A 117 -1.09 -0.20 11.95
N HIS A 118 -2.04 -0.44 12.84
CA HIS A 118 -3.04 -1.50 12.70
C HIS A 118 -4.35 -0.97 12.09
N HIS A 119 -5.29 -1.86 11.79
CA HIS A 119 -6.57 -1.50 11.17
C HIS A 119 -7.33 -0.42 11.96
N GLN A 120 -7.42 -0.53 13.29
CA GLN A 120 -8.07 0.51 14.11
C GLN A 120 -7.37 1.88 14.05
N ASP A 121 -6.06 1.95 13.84
CA ASP A 121 -5.38 3.24 13.61
C ASP A 121 -5.76 3.81 12.23
N ALA A 122 -5.87 2.96 11.22
CA ALA A 122 -6.34 3.36 9.90
C ALA A 122 -7.79 3.88 9.96
N GLN A 123 -8.65 3.26 10.79
CA GLN A 123 -10.00 3.74 11.06
C GLN A 123 -9.99 5.12 11.72
N ALA A 124 -9.12 5.33 12.73
CA ALA A 124 -8.96 6.62 13.37
C ALA A 124 -8.45 7.70 12.39
N ALA A 125 -7.48 7.36 11.55
CA ALA A 125 -6.92 8.25 10.53
C ALA A 125 -7.97 8.64 9.48
N ALA A 126 -8.74 7.68 8.98
CA ALA A 126 -9.86 7.95 8.08
C ALA A 126 -10.95 8.83 8.73
N GLY A 127 -11.06 8.81 10.06
CA GLY A 127 -11.90 9.71 10.85
C GLY A 127 -11.28 11.07 11.18
N GLY A 128 -10.05 11.36 10.70
CA GLY A 128 -9.35 12.63 10.93
C GLY A 128 -8.47 12.66 12.18
N GLY A 129 -8.27 11.53 12.86
CA GLY A 129 -7.46 11.42 14.08
C GLY A 129 -5.96 11.23 13.86
N GLY A 130 -5.48 11.23 12.61
CA GLY A 130 -4.10 10.87 12.28
C GLY A 130 -3.80 9.38 12.48
N VAL A 131 -2.54 9.00 12.26
CA VAL A 131 -2.06 7.62 12.40
C VAL A 131 -1.14 7.51 13.60
N MET A 132 -1.33 6.47 14.40
CA MET A 132 -0.39 6.09 15.46
C MET A 132 0.54 4.99 14.93
N LEU A 133 1.85 5.17 15.06
CA LEU A 133 2.84 4.17 14.68
C LEU A 133 3.38 3.49 15.94
N ALA A 134 3.12 2.19 16.05
CA ALA A 134 3.75 1.32 17.03
C ALA A 134 5.11 0.88 16.49
N TYR A 135 6.12 0.82 17.34
CA TYR A 135 7.47 0.46 16.94
C TYR A 135 8.23 -0.24 18.06
N GLY A 136 9.34 -0.85 17.71
CA GLY A 136 10.26 -1.49 18.66
C GLY A 136 11.58 -1.85 17.98
N ALA A 137 12.58 -2.15 18.81
CA ALA A 137 13.88 -2.61 18.34
C ALA A 137 13.99 -4.14 18.44
N THR A 138 14.88 -4.72 17.64
CA THR A 138 15.23 -6.14 17.73
C THR A 138 16.39 -6.37 18.69
N GLY A 139 16.40 -7.51 19.39
CA GLY A 139 17.47 -7.88 20.34
C GLY A 139 17.68 -6.82 21.42
N ASP A 140 18.94 -6.45 21.65
CA ASP A 140 19.35 -5.40 22.61
C ASP A 140 19.35 -3.99 21.99
N GLY A 141 18.68 -3.80 20.84
CA GLY A 141 18.59 -2.51 20.17
C GLY A 141 17.79 -1.47 20.96
N ASP A 142 18.01 -0.20 20.65
CA ASP A 142 17.32 0.92 21.30
C ASP A 142 16.04 1.30 20.54
N ALA A 143 14.88 1.04 21.15
CA ALA A 143 13.60 1.41 20.59
C ALA A 143 13.45 2.93 20.43
N ALA A 144 14.03 3.76 21.30
CA ALA A 144 13.96 5.22 21.15
C ALA A 144 14.70 5.69 19.89
N THR A 145 15.83 5.06 19.55
CA THR A 145 16.52 5.29 18.27
C THR A 145 15.61 4.97 17.07
N ILE A 146 14.87 3.85 17.11
CA ILE A 146 13.89 3.51 16.06
C ILE A 146 12.78 4.57 15.97
N GLY A 147 12.24 5.03 17.10
CA GLY A 147 11.26 6.13 17.15
C GLY A 147 11.77 7.41 16.50
N ALA A 148 13.03 7.78 16.77
CA ALA A 148 13.66 8.95 16.16
C ALA A 148 13.84 8.81 14.64
N GLU A 149 14.21 7.61 14.17
CA GLU A 149 14.33 7.32 12.74
C GLU A 149 12.98 7.38 12.01
N ILE A 150 11.89 6.92 12.64
CA ILE A 150 10.52 7.02 12.12
C ILE A 150 10.14 8.50 11.95
N VAL A 151 10.32 9.31 13.00
CA VAL A 151 10.06 10.76 12.95
C VAL A 151 10.87 11.42 11.84
N ALA A 152 12.15 11.06 11.70
CA ALA A 152 13.00 11.60 10.64
C ALA A 152 12.52 11.18 9.24
N ALA A 153 12.07 9.94 9.06
CA ALA A 153 11.52 9.46 7.78
C ALA A 153 10.23 10.20 7.39
N CYS A 154 9.29 10.35 8.32
CA CYS A 154 8.07 11.13 8.10
C CYS A 154 8.40 12.58 7.71
N ARG A 155 9.32 13.24 8.43
CA ARG A 155 9.74 14.62 8.13
C ARG A 155 10.41 14.77 6.77
N ARG A 156 11.25 13.81 6.35
CA ARG A 156 11.85 13.80 5.00
C ARG A 156 10.80 13.75 3.90
N ARG A 157 9.66 13.09 4.16
CA ARG A 157 8.51 13.02 3.24
C ARG A 157 7.53 14.18 3.40
N GLY A 158 7.87 15.19 4.21
CA GLY A 158 7.05 16.38 4.41
C GLY A 158 5.83 16.16 5.30
N LEU A 159 5.86 15.15 6.17
CA LEU A 159 4.84 14.92 7.19
C LEU A 159 5.29 15.47 8.55
N GLU A 160 4.32 15.92 9.33
CA GLU A 160 4.53 16.22 10.74
C GLU A 160 4.44 14.93 11.54
N ALA A 161 5.46 14.65 12.36
CA ALA A 161 5.48 13.51 13.26
C ALA A 161 5.78 14.00 14.69
N GLU A 162 4.90 13.61 15.60
CA GLU A 162 4.84 14.01 16.99
C GLU A 162 5.26 12.84 17.86
N TRP A 163 6.34 13.05 18.62
CA TRP A 163 6.86 12.09 19.56
C TRP A 163 7.76 12.81 20.57
N ASP A 164 7.67 12.42 21.85
CA ASP A 164 8.36 13.07 22.97
C ASP A 164 9.72 12.45 23.32
N GLY A 165 10.08 11.36 22.64
CA GLY A 165 11.31 10.61 22.91
C GLY A 165 11.12 9.40 23.82
N ASP A 166 9.95 9.19 24.42
CA ASP A 166 9.69 8.01 25.26
C ASP A 166 9.36 6.80 24.37
N ALA A 167 10.21 5.77 24.44
CA ALA A 167 10.05 4.53 23.67
C ALA A 167 8.76 3.75 24.01
N ARG A 168 8.09 4.11 25.11
CA ARG A 168 6.78 3.55 25.50
C ARG A 168 5.61 4.23 24.79
N GLN A 169 5.82 5.40 24.21
CA GLN A 169 4.81 6.14 23.46
C GLN A 169 4.95 5.85 21.98
N ARG A 170 3.80 5.69 21.31
CA ARG A 170 3.70 5.57 19.85
C ARG A 170 3.99 6.92 19.19
N VAL A 171 4.50 6.89 17.96
CA VAL A 171 4.67 8.13 17.17
C VAL A 171 3.32 8.50 16.55
N HIS A 172 2.84 9.71 16.81
CA HIS A 172 1.63 10.21 16.16
C HIS A 172 1.99 10.96 14.88
N VAL A 173 1.30 10.69 13.79
CA VAL A 173 1.47 11.35 12.50
C VAL A 173 0.11 11.91 12.08
N PRO A 174 -0.18 13.20 12.32
CA PRO A 174 -1.35 13.83 11.75
C PRO A 174 -1.26 13.77 10.22
N VAL A 175 -2.21 13.08 9.61
CA VAL A 175 -2.29 12.92 8.15
C VAL A 175 -3.71 13.24 7.69
N ASP A 176 -3.81 14.05 6.65
CA ASP A 176 -5.02 14.22 5.86
C ASP A 176 -5.24 12.94 5.03
N TRP A 177 -6.02 12.02 5.60
CA TRP A 177 -6.18 10.67 5.08
C TRP A 177 -6.94 10.67 3.74
N ARG A 178 -6.20 10.47 2.66
CA ARG A 178 -6.66 10.47 1.27
C ARG A 178 -6.07 9.29 0.51
N ARG A 179 -6.46 8.08 0.92
CA ARG A 179 -5.95 6.85 0.31
C ARG A 179 -6.63 6.57 -1.03
N ARG A 180 -5.83 6.46 -2.10
CA ARG A 180 -6.35 6.18 -3.44
C ARG A 180 -6.78 4.71 -3.58
N ARG A 181 -7.86 4.51 -4.34
CA ARG A 181 -8.34 3.23 -4.82
C ARG A 181 -8.08 3.13 -6.32
N PHE A 182 -7.53 2.00 -6.75
CA PHE A 182 -7.10 1.74 -8.12
C PHE A 182 -7.38 0.29 -8.51
N GLY A 183 -7.48 -0.01 -9.81
CA GLY A 183 -7.65 -1.39 -10.29
C GLY A 183 -8.76 -2.16 -9.55
N PRO A 184 -8.50 -3.38 -9.03
CA PRO A 184 -9.48 -4.16 -8.26
C PRO A 184 -9.99 -3.46 -6.98
N LEU A 185 -9.21 -2.54 -6.40
CA LEU A 185 -9.62 -1.76 -5.25
C LEU A 185 -10.61 -0.64 -5.65
N ALA A 186 -10.67 -0.21 -6.91
CA ALA A 186 -11.68 0.76 -7.35
C ALA A 186 -12.97 0.10 -7.86
N GLY A 187 -12.93 -1.20 -8.17
CA GLY A 187 -14.06 -1.95 -8.71
C GLY A 187 -15.25 -1.99 -7.75
N HIS A 188 -16.43 -1.67 -8.27
CA HIS A 188 -17.72 -1.78 -7.59
C HIS A 188 -18.86 -1.88 -8.62
N PRO A 189 -20.06 -2.38 -8.25
CA PRO A 189 -21.20 -2.43 -9.15
C PRO A 189 -21.56 -1.03 -9.67
N GLY A 190 -21.62 -0.89 -11.00
CA GLY A 190 -21.89 0.40 -11.65
C GLY A 190 -20.69 1.33 -11.75
N ALA A 191 -19.47 0.86 -11.46
CA ALA A 191 -18.26 1.64 -11.64
C ALA A 191 -18.18 2.19 -13.08
N PRO A 192 -17.83 3.48 -13.25
CA PRO A 192 -17.67 4.05 -14.57
C PRO A 192 -16.49 3.38 -15.28
N THR A 193 -16.56 3.29 -16.61
CA THR A 193 -15.41 2.91 -17.41
C THR A 193 -14.24 3.85 -17.08
N PRO A 194 -13.03 3.34 -16.83
CA PRO A 194 -11.87 4.18 -16.54
C PRO A 194 -11.72 5.26 -17.63
N PRO A 195 -11.39 6.50 -17.25
CA PRO A 195 -11.21 7.56 -18.23
C PRO A 195 -10.11 7.20 -19.23
N GLY A 196 -10.31 7.56 -20.49
CA GLY A 196 -9.31 7.34 -21.54
C GLY A 196 -7.99 8.04 -21.24
N GLY A 197 -6.87 7.38 -21.52
CA GLY A 197 -5.52 7.88 -21.26
C GLY A 197 -4.45 6.79 -21.44
N PRO A 198 -3.16 7.13 -21.28
CA PRO A 198 -2.10 6.13 -21.29
C PRO A 198 -2.25 5.20 -20.08
N ALA A 199 -2.73 3.99 -20.37
CA ALA A 199 -2.72 2.85 -19.45
C ALA A 199 -1.73 1.76 -19.94
N VAL A 200 -1.38 0.82 -19.08
CA VAL A 200 -0.68 -0.42 -19.47
C VAL A 200 -1.29 -1.61 -18.74
N PRO A 201 -1.25 -2.82 -19.34
CA PRO A 201 -1.59 -4.04 -18.62
C PRO A 201 -0.58 -4.28 -17.49
N VAL A 202 -1.07 -4.42 -16.26
CA VAL A 202 -0.27 -4.68 -15.07
C VAL A 202 -0.66 -6.01 -14.44
N THR A 203 0.33 -6.86 -14.15
CA THR A 203 0.17 -8.04 -13.29
C THR A 203 0.95 -7.84 -12.01
N PHE A 204 0.37 -8.16 -10.86
CA PHE A 204 1.03 -7.94 -9.58
C PHE A 204 0.62 -9.01 -8.57
N CYS A 205 1.49 -9.24 -7.60
CA CYS A 205 1.23 -10.14 -6.49
C CYS A 205 1.71 -9.49 -5.20
N ASP A 206 0.77 -9.28 -4.28
CA ASP A 206 1.07 -9.07 -2.87
C ASP A 206 0.61 -10.30 -2.08
N TYR A 207 1.56 -11.16 -1.71
CA TYR A 207 1.29 -12.38 -0.95
C TYR A 207 0.71 -12.14 0.44
N THR A 208 0.72 -10.88 0.91
CA THR A 208 0.16 -10.48 2.20
C THR A 208 -1.29 -9.96 2.09
N SER A 209 -1.78 -9.70 0.87
CA SER A 209 -3.08 -9.03 0.68
C SER A 209 -3.86 -9.51 -0.54
N ILE A 210 -3.46 -9.11 -1.75
CA ILE A 210 -4.16 -9.38 -3.00
C ILE A 210 -3.16 -9.89 -4.02
N SER A 211 -3.48 -11.04 -4.62
CA SER A 211 -2.80 -11.60 -5.79
C SER A 211 -3.79 -11.67 -6.96
N GLY A 212 -3.36 -11.30 -8.16
CA GLY A 212 -4.14 -11.46 -9.38
C GLY A 212 -3.27 -11.91 -10.54
N ASP A 213 -3.66 -13.01 -11.19
CA ASP A 213 -2.95 -13.52 -12.37
C ASP A 213 -3.35 -12.79 -13.66
N ASP A 214 -4.57 -12.25 -13.68
CA ASP A 214 -5.11 -11.54 -14.84
C ASP A 214 -4.59 -10.09 -14.88
N PRO A 215 -4.02 -9.64 -16.01
CA PRO A 215 -3.58 -8.27 -16.16
C PRO A 215 -4.74 -7.28 -15.99
N VAL A 216 -4.50 -6.20 -15.25
CA VAL A 216 -5.43 -5.06 -15.12
C VAL A 216 -4.82 -3.85 -15.82
N ASP A 217 -5.57 -3.23 -16.73
CA ASP A 217 -5.15 -1.97 -17.33
C ASP A 217 -5.14 -0.86 -16.27
N MET A 218 -3.98 -0.26 -16.03
CA MET A 218 -3.81 0.80 -15.05
C MET A 218 -3.25 2.06 -15.71
N SER A 219 -3.83 3.21 -15.37
CA SER A 219 -3.29 4.53 -15.72
C SER A 219 -1.95 4.80 -15.04
N VAL A 220 -1.25 5.86 -15.45
CA VAL A 220 0.01 6.30 -14.81
C VAL A 220 -0.14 6.48 -13.29
N GLN A 221 -1.22 7.12 -12.83
CA GLN A 221 -1.46 7.33 -11.40
C GLN A 221 -1.70 6.01 -10.68
N GLU A 222 -2.54 5.13 -11.22
CA GLU A 222 -2.81 3.83 -10.61
C GLU A 222 -1.56 2.95 -10.54
N CYS A 223 -0.67 3.05 -11.53
CA CYS A 223 0.60 2.36 -11.52
C CYS A 223 1.52 2.84 -10.38
N ARG A 224 1.53 4.15 -10.10
CA ARG A 224 2.24 4.75 -8.96
C ARG A 224 1.59 4.35 -7.63
N ASP A 225 0.27 4.37 -7.57
CA ASP A 225 -0.50 3.98 -6.38
C ASP A 225 -0.25 2.51 -6.03
N LEU A 226 -0.20 1.62 -7.03
CA LEU A 226 0.20 0.22 -6.84
C LEU A 226 1.60 0.11 -6.25
N MET A 227 2.57 0.90 -6.73
CA MET A 227 3.93 0.82 -6.23
C MET A 227 4.02 1.22 -4.74
N LEU A 228 3.24 2.21 -4.32
CA LEU A 228 3.15 2.60 -2.91
C LEU A 228 2.31 1.64 -2.06
N TRP A 229 1.38 0.93 -2.68
CA TRP A 229 0.51 -0.02 -2.01
C TRP A 229 1.19 -1.39 -1.80
N LEU A 230 2.06 -1.80 -2.73
CA LEU A 230 2.74 -3.09 -2.73
C LEU A 230 3.63 -3.26 -1.50
N THR A 231 3.26 -4.19 -0.62
CA THR A 231 3.93 -4.37 0.67
C THR A 231 5.39 -4.76 0.47
N PRO A 232 6.35 -4.12 1.18
CA PRO A 232 7.73 -4.59 1.25
C PRO A 232 7.80 -5.97 1.92
N HIS A 233 7.70 -7.01 1.11
CA HIS A 233 7.72 -8.41 1.52
C HIS A 233 8.40 -9.21 0.41
N ASP A 234 9.33 -10.10 0.78
CA ASP A 234 10.09 -10.88 -0.17
C ASP A 234 9.18 -11.63 -1.17
N GLY A 235 9.49 -11.52 -2.46
CA GLY A 235 8.73 -12.10 -3.55
C GLY A 235 7.52 -11.30 -4.03
N ASN A 236 7.08 -10.26 -3.32
CA ASN A 236 6.02 -9.38 -3.84
C ASN A 236 6.51 -8.64 -5.09
N PHE A 237 5.69 -8.56 -6.12
CA PHE A 237 6.09 -8.00 -7.41
C PHE A 237 4.98 -7.26 -8.14
N ALA A 238 5.39 -6.39 -9.07
CA ALA A 238 4.52 -5.77 -10.06
C ALA A 238 5.23 -5.73 -11.43
N CYS A 239 4.53 -6.15 -12.49
CA CYS A 239 5.00 -6.11 -13.87
C CYS A 239 4.11 -5.19 -14.69
N TYR A 240 4.71 -4.15 -15.27
CA TYR A 240 4.09 -3.17 -16.15
C TYR A 240 4.46 -3.54 -17.58
N ARG A 241 3.47 -3.97 -18.39
CA ARG A 241 3.72 -4.40 -19.77
C ARG A 241 3.56 -3.22 -20.73
N GLY A 242 4.66 -2.71 -21.27
CA GLY A 242 4.59 -1.71 -22.33
C GLY A 242 3.78 -2.23 -23.53
N ARG A 243 2.89 -1.40 -24.11
CA ARG A 243 2.02 -1.84 -25.24
C ARG A 243 2.81 -2.26 -26.48
N SER A 244 4.03 -1.75 -26.64
CA SER A 244 4.93 -1.99 -27.78
C SER A 244 6.42 -2.00 -27.36
N GLY A 245 6.68 -2.06 -26.05
CA GLY A 245 8.01 -1.89 -25.45
C GLY A 245 8.35 -3.02 -24.47
N PRO A 246 9.51 -2.96 -23.81
CA PRO A 246 9.89 -3.94 -22.81
C PRO A 246 8.88 -3.99 -21.64
N THR A 247 8.90 -5.08 -20.88
CA THR A 247 8.24 -5.11 -19.56
C THR A 247 9.14 -4.41 -18.55
N LEU A 248 8.57 -3.54 -17.71
CA LEU A 248 9.21 -3.07 -16.49
C LEU A 248 8.67 -3.89 -15.33
N GLN A 249 9.55 -4.52 -14.57
CA GLN A 249 9.17 -5.32 -13.40
C GLN A 249 9.86 -4.79 -12.15
N PHE A 250 9.12 -4.78 -11.04
CA PHE A 250 9.65 -4.56 -9.72
C PHE A 250 9.40 -5.79 -8.85
N MET A 251 10.38 -6.14 -8.03
CA MET A 251 10.27 -7.21 -7.06
C MET A 251 10.92 -6.80 -5.74
N TRP A 252 10.22 -7.02 -4.64
CA TRP A 252 10.80 -6.95 -3.32
C TRP A 252 11.64 -8.20 -3.08
N GLU A 253 12.93 -8.01 -2.82
CA GLU A 253 13.85 -9.07 -2.43
C GLU A 253 14.04 -9.13 -0.92
N ALA A 254 14.58 -10.24 -0.44
CA ALA A 254 15.11 -10.40 0.91
C ALA A 254 15.93 -9.18 1.35
N GLY A 255 15.71 -8.77 2.60
CA GLY A 255 16.30 -7.54 3.17
C GLY A 255 15.56 -6.26 2.81
N MET A 256 14.34 -6.36 2.27
CA MET A 256 13.46 -5.22 1.94
C MET A 256 14.11 -4.27 0.93
N ARG A 257 14.72 -4.82 -0.12
CA ARG A 257 15.28 -4.04 -1.23
C ARG A 257 14.38 -4.19 -2.45
N LEU A 258 14.14 -3.09 -3.15
CA LEU A 258 13.33 -3.08 -4.35
C LEU A 258 14.22 -3.25 -5.57
N TRP A 259 14.08 -4.39 -6.25
CA TRP A 259 14.76 -4.69 -7.49
C TRP A 259 13.89 -4.27 -8.67
N ALA A 260 14.41 -3.43 -9.56
CA ALA A 260 13.77 -3.03 -10.81
C ALA A 260 14.51 -3.67 -11.99
N GLU A 261 13.76 -4.26 -12.92
CA GLU A 261 14.33 -4.95 -14.08
C GLU A 261 13.51 -4.85 -15.36
N THR A 262 14.18 -5.08 -16.47
CA THR A 262 13.59 -5.44 -17.74
C THR A 262 14.00 -6.88 -18.09
N PRO A 263 13.04 -7.84 -18.07
CA PRO A 263 13.33 -9.23 -18.43
C PRO A 263 13.47 -9.41 -19.95
N ASP A 264 14.51 -10.13 -20.37
CA ASP A 264 14.71 -10.64 -21.72
C ASP A 264 14.39 -12.14 -21.75
N LEU A 265 13.19 -12.46 -22.25
CA LEU A 265 12.71 -13.84 -22.30
C LEU A 265 13.51 -14.72 -23.27
N ALA A 266 14.09 -14.13 -24.31
CA ALA A 266 14.87 -14.87 -25.30
C ALA A 266 16.26 -15.22 -24.77
N ALA A 267 16.90 -14.26 -24.09
CA ALA A 267 18.20 -14.45 -23.47
C ALA A 267 18.14 -15.15 -22.10
N ARG A 268 16.92 -15.31 -21.53
CA ARG A 268 16.68 -15.85 -20.19
C ARG A 268 17.49 -15.12 -19.12
N CYS A 269 17.44 -13.80 -19.18
CA CYS A 269 18.09 -12.96 -18.20
C CYS A 269 17.26 -11.71 -17.94
N SER A 270 17.54 -11.06 -16.83
CA SER A 270 16.96 -9.77 -16.49
C SER A 270 18.07 -8.73 -16.40
N ARG A 271 17.83 -7.54 -16.94
CA ARG A 271 18.71 -6.38 -16.76
C ARG A 271 18.08 -5.45 -15.74
N GLY A 272 18.77 -5.19 -14.64
CA GLY A 272 18.16 -4.44 -13.54
C GLY A 272 19.13 -3.87 -12.52
N ARG A 273 18.56 -3.17 -11.54
CA ARG A 273 19.26 -2.58 -10.39
C ARG A 273 18.33 -2.49 -9.19
N HIS A 274 18.91 -2.34 -8.00
CA HIS A 274 18.14 -1.89 -6.85
C HIS A 274 17.82 -0.41 -6.97
N VAL A 275 16.60 -0.04 -6.59
CA VAL A 275 16.09 1.32 -6.68
C VAL A 275 15.47 1.76 -5.35
N THR A 276 15.52 3.06 -5.10
CA THR A 276 14.71 3.75 -4.10
C THR A 276 13.25 3.83 -4.52
N VAL A 277 12.35 4.18 -3.59
CA VAL A 277 10.93 4.42 -3.93
C VAL A 277 10.76 5.59 -4.92
N ASP A 278 11.59 6.62 -4.83
CA ASP A 278 11.52 7.77 -5.74
C ASP A 278 11.91 7.39 -7.18
N GLU A 279 13.03 6.67 -7.33
CA GLU A 279 13.45 6.11 -8.62
C GLU A 279 12.38 5.15 -9.19
N ALA A 280 11.76 4.31 -8.35
CA ALA A 280 10.69 3.40 -8.80
C ALA A 280 9.47 4.16 -9.32
N LEU A 281 9.02 5.20 -8.59
CA LEU A 281 7.91 6.06 -9.01
C LEU A 281 8.22 6.82 -10.30
N GLU A 282 9.46 7.27 -10.49
CA GLU A 282 9.92 7.92 -11.72
C GLU A 282 9.92 6.93 -12.89
N LEU A 283 10.51 5.75 -12.72
CA LEU A 283 10.54 4.67 -13.73
C LEU A 283 9.13 4.28 -14.17
N VAL A 284 8.22 4.02 -13.23
CA VAL A 284 6.81 3.71 -13.54
C VAL A 284 6.17 4.83 -14.34
N THR A 285 6.39 6.09 -13.94
CA THR A 285 5.79 7.25 -14.61
C THR A 285 6.25 7.37 -16.06
N LEU A 286 7.55 7.29 -16.30
CA LEU A 286 8.15 7.42 -17.63
C LEU A 286 7.87 6.18 -18.50
N HIS A 287 7.84 4.99 -17.90
CA HIS A 287 7.50 3.75 -18.61
C HIS A 287 6.08 3.79 -19.18
N VAL A 288 5.10 4.19 -18.37
CA VAL A 288 3.69 4.21 -18.78
C VAL A 288 3.37 5.37 -19.73
N ARG A 289 4.02 6.54 -19.55
CA ARG A 289 3.81 7.71 -20.41
C ARG A 289 4.52 7.60 -21.76
N ASP A 290 5.79 7.21 -21.74
CA ASP A 290 6.70 7.37 -22.88
C ASP A 290 7.10 6.02 -23.52
N GLY A 291 6.79 4.90 -22.85
CA GLY A 291 6.91 3.55 -23.43
C GLY A 291 8.34 3.03 -23.62
N GLY A 292 9.35 3.66 -22.99
CA GLY A 292 10.75 3.43 -23.38
C GLY A 292 11.82 3.61 -22.30
N ILE A 293 11.49 3.84 -21.03
CA ILE A 293 12.51 3.85 -19.98
C ILE A 293 12.73 2.44 -19.42
N ALA A 294 14.00 2.13 -19.19
CA ALA A 294 14.45 0.92 -18.52
C ALA A 294 15.34 1.28 -17.30
N PRO A 295 15.52 0.37 -16.33
CA PRO A 295 16.25 0.68 -15.10
C PRO A 295 17.67 1.23 -15.31
N GLU A 296 18.36 0.78 -16.36
CA GLU A 296 19.65 1.28 -16.85
C GLU A 296 19.71 2.78 -17.18
N ASP A 297 18.58 3.40 -17.51
CA ASP A 297 18.53 4.81 -17.90
C ASP A 297 18.71 5.73 -16.68
N LEU A 298 18.49 5.21 -15.46
CA LEU A 298 18.72 5.90 -14.19
C LEU A 298 20.07 5.56 -13.53
N GLY A 299 20.86 4.64 -14.10
CA GLY A 299 22.18 4.30 -13.57
C GLY A 299 22.68 2.90 -13.98
N GLU A 300 23.83 2.50 -13.44
CA GLU A 300 24.41 1.20 -13.78
C GLU A 300 23.48 0.04 -13.41
N ALA A 301 23.22 -0.83 -14.39
CA ALA A 301 22.40 -2.03 -14.28
C ALA A 301 23.26 -3.27 -14.50
N ARG A 302 22.90 -4.37 -13.84
CA ARG A 302 23.54 -5.69 -13.99
C ARG A 302 22.62 -6.66 -14.71
N THR A 303 23.21 -7.62 -15.42
CA THR A 303 22.49 -8.74 -16.04
C THR A 303 22.49 -9.94 -15.08
N VAL A 304 21.30 -10.48 -14.81
CA VAL A 304 21.08 -11.63 -13.93
C VAL A 304 20.41 -12.75 -14.73
N PRO A 305 21.04 -13.91 -14.94
CA PRO A 305 20.44 -15.03 -15.67
C PRO A 305 19.41 -15.81 -14.82
N TRP A 306 18.45 -16.45 -15.49
CA TRP A 306 17.41 -17.28 -14.85
C TRP A 306 16.91 -18.49 -15.69
#